data_AF-A0A927UPR9-F1
#
_entry.id   AF-A0A927UPR9-F1
#
_cell.length_a   1.000
_cell.length_b   1.000
_cell.length_c   1.000
_cell.angle_alpha   90.00
_cell.angle_beta   90.00
_cell.angle_gamma   90.00
#
_symmetry.space_group_name_H-M   'P 1'
#
loop_
_entity.id
_entity.type
_entity.pdbx_description
1 polymer ?
#
loop_
_entity_poly.entity_id
_entity_poly.type
_entity_poly.pdbx_seq_one_letter_code
_entity_poly.pdbx_strand_id
1 'polypeptide(L)'
;MKELLFYTRKPIDNVYYDPRIAFSMHLALKEGDTFEAINHNSGVLFALATENEDGSLNPKSLRNPWIFSKKDGTFGVLAVRTDGEGELDEESIGAAVLFSSKDLLEYKEVALIKLCDDNILDLTCVYNSDKDVYTVKFVTEKGCFETNIKDVDVFAKDNSYYEAASYADEQEELCIKECSAFEKTDIVTDIEGAIVSGTIMIEDAVADRLYKKLTAPKHVDTIIDKEIDVTCEDDIKNIRATAVYSDGTTAVKRIDWDMPEIDYTKPGKYEICGKLHKDHFEFPISFNRADPCITFYNGKYYFIATNDADHEHSLYVREADTIPKLVDAEEHQILNTDMYDYVGGLLWAPEFHEVNGKLYIFLALTPGEFFYEESHIMELCEGGNPKNMSDWSAPKRVVKADGTDICEAGKEITLDMTCFLWEGDYYVIWSQRQFIPKDLGAWLYIAKLNPECPYKLLTEPVVLSKPDYSWANNHTFVDEGPFALLQDDRLIITFSSAAVDTSYVVSRLVIEKGKDLLNRDNWNKCNYPILTSRSMPGEFGTGHNAYVTDEYGDIWNTYHARPGVDGVRSSGIRRVHMDIDGLPILDLTEDLDVTDEIADVSITINVCC
;
A
#
# COMPACT_ATOMS: atom_id res chain seq x y z
N MET A 1 -6.06 -4.59 30.05
CA MET A 1 -6.11 -3.22 29.49
C MET A 1 -4.68 -2.78 29.23
N LYS A 2 -4.41 -2.19 28.08
CA LYS A 2 -3.10 -1.65 27.70
C LYS A 2 -3.20 -0.15 27.49
N GLU A 3 -2.12 0.57 27.79
CA GLU A 3 -2.06 2.02 27.57
C GLU A 3 -1.55 2.29 26.15
N LEU A 4 -2.33 3.06 25.38
CA LEU A 4 -2.00 3.49 24.03
C LEU A 4 -1.64 4.97 24.06
N LEU A 5 -0.46 5.31 23.54
CA LEU A 5 -0.02 6.69 23.29
C LEU A 5 -0.40 7.08 21.86
N PHE A 6 -0.92 8.29 21.70
CA PHE A 6 -1.17 8.90 20.40
C PHE A 6 -0.52 10.29 20.34
N TYR A 7 0.11 10.56 19.20
CA TYR A 7 1.00 11.72 19.04
C TYR A 7 1.08 12.14 17.57
N THR A 8 1.48 13.39 17.34
CA THR A 8 2.04 13.83 16.05
C THR A 8 3.55 13.93 16.17
N ARG A 9 4.25 14.35 15.13
CA ARG A 9 5.71 14.50 15.16
C ARG A 9 6.13 15.93 14.84
N LYS A 10 7.33 16.29 15.30
CA LYS A 10 8.05 17.42 14.73
C LYS A 10 8.51 17.02 13.33
N PRO A 11 8.38 17.89 12.33
CA PRO A 11 9.13 17.71 11.08
C PRO A 11 10.63 17.74 11.40
N ILE A 12 11.38 16.75 10.93
CA ILE A 12 12.81 16.58 11.26
C ILE A 12 13.68 16.74 10.01
N ASP A 13 13.27 16.11 8.91
CA ASP A 13 13.98 16.11 7.63
C ASP A 13 12.98 15.92 6.47
N ASN A 14 13.43 16.06 5.23
CA ASN A 14 12.63 15.84 4.03
C ASN A 14 12.71 14.40 3.49
N VAL A 15 13.30 13.47 4.26
CA VAL A 15 13.52 12.07 3.86
C VAL A 15 12.47 11.15 4.46
N TYR A 16 12.22 11.28 5.76
CA TYR A 16 11.32 10.41 6.53
C TYR A 16 10.13 11.15 7.13
N TYR A 17 10.30 12.40 7.55
CA TYR A 17 9.34 13.18 8.32
C TYR A 17 9.28 14.64 7.85
N ASP A 18 8.93 14.83 6.58
CA ASP A 18 8.50 16.15 6.11
C ASP A 18 7.14 16.53 6.79
N PRO A 19 6.73 17.80 6.74
CA PRO A 19 5.51 18.26 7.40
C PRO A 19 4.25 17.45 7.09
N ARG A 20 4.03 17.02 5.83
CA ARG A 20 2.82 16.29 5.40
C ARG A 20 2.74 14.89 5.98
N ILE A 21 3.88 14.33 6.38
CA ILE A 21 3.98 13.04 7.06
C ILE A 21 3.99 13.22 8.58
N ALA A 22 4.74 14.20 9.09
CA ALA A 22 4.90 14.42 10.53
C ALA A 22 3.61 14.90 11.22
N PHE A 23 2.80 15.68 10.52
CA PHE A 23 1.49 16.16 10.98
C PHE A 23 0.38 15.16 10.64
N SER A 24 0.58 13.92 11.07
CA SER A 24 -0.40 12.84 11.06
C SER A 24 -0.48 12.22 12.46
N MET A 25 -1.50 11.42 12.76
CA MET A 25 -1.54 10.72 14.04
C MET A 25 -0.72 9.43 13.96
N HIS A 26 0.17 9.26 14.93
CA HIS A 26 0.98 8.07 15.17
C HIS A 26 0.52 7.39 16.46
N LEU A 27 0.81 6.09 16.57
CA LEU A 27 0.47 5.28 17.72
C LEU A 27 1.71 4.63 18.33
N ALA A 28 1.67 4.40 19.64
CA ALA A 28 2.64 3.60 20.36
C ALA A 28 1.96 2.84 21.51
N LEU A 29 2.38 1.62 21.75
CA LEU A 29 1.87 0.78 22.84
C LEU A 29 2.83 0.82 24.02
N LYS A 30 2.30 0.83 25.24
CA LYS A 30 3.13 0.74 26.44
C LYS A 30 3.67 -0.67 26.62
N GLU A 31 5.00 -0.77 26.74
CA GLU A 31 5.75 -1.98 27.05
C GLU A 31 6.64 -1.73 28.27
N GLY A 32 6.31 -2.39 29.39
CA GLY A 32 6.94 -2.09 30.67
C GLY A 32 6.75 -0.63 31.08
N ASP A 33 7.87 0.10 31.18
CA ASP A 33 7.92 1.51 31.57
C ASP A 33 8.06 2.47 30.37
N THR A 34 8.14 1.96 29.14
CA THR A 34 8.37 2.74 27.91
C THR A 34 7.22 2.60 26.91
N PHE A 35 7.17 3.47 25.91
CA PHE A 35 6.23 3.36 24.79
C PHE A 35 6.98 2.95 23.53
N GLU A 36 6.51 1.91 22.85
CA GLU A 36 7.08 1.44 21.58
C GLU A 36 6.19 1.88 20.43
N ALA A 37 6.76 2.65 19.50
CA ALA A 37 6.07 3.07 18.29
C ALA A 37 5.74 1.86 17.41
N ILE A 38 4.51 1.81 16.90
CA ILE A 38 4.07 0.82 15.91
C ILE A 38 4.02 1.46 14.51
N ASN A 39 3.84 0.65 13.46
CA ASN A 39 3.84 1.08 12.05
C ASN A 39 5.15 1.73 11.59
N HIS A 40 6.31 1.23 12.03
CA HIS A 40 7.63 1.85 11.78
C HIS A 40 7.69 3.33 12.20
N ASN A 41 6.92 3.70 13.22
CA ASN A 41 6.76 5.10 13.65
C ASN A 41 6.19 6.01 12.54
N SER A 42 5.43 5.44 11.61
CA SER A 42 4.73 6.13 10.52
C SER A 42 3.28 6.44 10.93
N GLY A 43 2.70 7.47 10.31
CA GLY A 43 1.32 7.86 10.60
C GLY A 43 0.32 6.75 10.26
N VAL A 44 -0.75 6.66 11.04
CA VAL A 44 -1.89 5.74 10.80
C VAL A 44 -3.20 6.48 10.54
N LEU A 45 -3.21 7.80 10.65
CA LEU A 45 -4.36 8.64 10.33
C LEU A 45 -3.90 9.97 9.75
N PHE A 46 -4.40 10.25 8.56
CA PHE A 46 -4.14 11.44 7.77
C PHE A 46 -5.48 12.11 7.41
N ALA A 47 -5.49 13.43 7.34
CA ALA A 47 -6.66 14.18 6.88
C ALA A 47 -6.82 14.03 5.36
N LEU A 48 -8.06 14.09 4.89
CA LEU A 48 -8.37 14.24 3.47
C LEU A 48 -8.07 15.67 3.00
N ALA A 49 -7.56 15.78 1.79
CA ALA A 49 -7.42 17.01 1.04
C ALA A 49 -8.80 17.62 0.75
N THR A 50 -8.86 18.95 0.66
CA THR A 50 -10.05 19.63 0.14
C THR A 50 -9.91 19.87 -1.36
N GLU A 51 -11.02 19.99 -2.08
CA GLU A 51 -11.04 20.09 -3.55
C GLU A 51 -11.56 21.47 -3.94
N ASN A 52 -10.80 22.17 -4.77
CA ASN A 52 -11.20 23.45 -5.35
C ASN A 52 -12.26 23.24 -6.45
N GLU A 53 -12.99 24.30 -6.83
CA GLU A 53 -13.99 24.23 -7.92
C GLU A 53 -13.41 23.73 -9.26
N ASP A 54 -12.10 23.93 -9.48
CA ASP A 54 -11.40 23.47 -10.67
C ASP A 54 -10.86 22.03 -10.58
N GLY A 55 -11.15 21.32 -9.49
CA GLY A 55 -10.77 19.92 -9.26
C GLY A 55 -9.37 19.72 -8.66
N SER A 56 -8.59 20.80 -8.47
CA SER A 56 -7.29 20.69 -7.81
C SER A 56 -7.42 20.45 -6.32
N LEU A 57 -6.49 19.71 -5.74
CA LEU A 57 -6.51 19.31 -4.34
C LEU A 57 -5.63 20.21 -3.47
N ASN A 58 -6.15 20.63 -2.31
CA ASN A 58 -5.41 21.30 -1.25
C ASN A 58 -5.06 20.27 -0.17
N PRO A 59 -3.78 19.90 -0.01
CA PRO A 59 -3.39 18.92 1.01
C PRO A 59 -3.71 19.46 2.41
N LYS A 60 -4.24 18.59 3.27
CA LYS A 60 -4.52 18.89 4.67
C LYS A 60 -3.75 17.96 5.59
N SER A 61 -3.41 18.44 6.77
CA SER A 61 -2.66 17.73 7.80
C SER A 61 -3.35 17.87 9.16
N LEU A 62 -2.80 17.22 10.19
CA LEU A 62 -3.38 17.12 11.53
C LEU A 62 -2.41 17.58 12.61
N ARG A 63 -2.95 18.33 13.59
CA ARG A 63 -2.30 18.63 14.85
C ARG A 63 -3.18 18.24 16.03
N ASN A 64 -2.53 17.90 17.14
CA ASN A 64 -3.18 17.59 18.41
C ASN A 64 -4.35 16.58 18.29
N PRO A 65 -4.15 15.43 17.63
CA PRO A 65 -5.18 14.40 17.59
C PRO A 65 -5.48 13.90 19.01
N TRP A 66 -6.76 13.73 19.31
CA TRP A 66 -7.23 13.27 20.60
C TRP A 66 -8.19 12.11 20.44
N ILE A 67 -7.74 10.92 20.82
CA ILE A 67 -8.54 9.70 20.80
C ILE A 67 -9.47 9.68 22.02
N PHE A 68 -10.74 9.35 21.80
CA PHE A 68 -11.73 9.16 22.86
C PHE A 68 -12.59 7.92 22.60
N SER A 69 -13.04 7.26 23.67
CA SER A 69 -14.00 6.16 23.56
C SER A 69 -15.39 6.69 23.23
N LYS A 70 -16.07 6.04 22.30
CA LYS A 70 -17.48 6.25 22.03
C LYS A 70 -18.36 5.39 22.94
N LYS A 71 -19.62 5.83 23.11
CA LYS A 71 -20.64 5.13 23.90
C LYS A 71 -20.89 3.68 23.45
N ASP A 72 -20.73 3.40 22.17
CA ASP A 72 -20.94 2.08 21.56
C ASP A 72 -19.73 1.14 21.69
N GLY A 73 -18.65 1.58 22.34
CA GLY A 73 -17.40 0.82 22.48
C GLY A 73 -16.40 1.01 21.33
N THR A 74 -16.73 1.81 20.32
CA THR A 74 -15.80 2.22 19.26
C THR A 74 -14.99 3.45 19.67
N PHE A 75 -14.23 4.04 18.74
CA PHE A 75 -13.38 5.19 18.99
C PHE A 75 -13.76 6.37 18.10
N GLY A 76 -13.53 7.58 18.64
CA GLY A 76 -13.49 8.81 17.87
C GLY A 76 -12.12 9.47 18.00
N VAL A 77 -11.77 10.29 17.02
CA VAL A 77 -10.60 11.17 17.08
C VAL A 77 -11.06 12.59 16.77
N LEU A 78 -10.78 13.54 17.66
CA LEU A 78 -10.84 14.97 17.31
C LEU A 78 -9.43 15.45 17.01
N ALA A 79 -9.25 16.29 16.00
CA ALA A 79 -7.96 16.92 15.73
C ALA A 79 -8.14 18.36 15.23
N VAL A 80 -7.08 19.15 15.35
CA VAL A 80 -6.97 20.44 14.68
C VAL A 80 -6.49 20.17 13.26
N ARG A 81 -7.31 20.50 12.26
CA ARG A 81 -6.89 20.40 10.85
C ARG A 81 -6.00 21.58 10.50
N THR A 82 -5.00 21.33 9.67
CA THR A 82 -4.05 22.32 9.16
C THR A 82 -3.94 22.17 7.64
N ASP A 83 -3.36 23.17 6.97
CA ASP A 83 -2.88 22.96 5.62
C ASP A 83 -1.69 21.98 5.60
N GLY A 84 -1.28 21.56 4.41
CA GLY A 84 -0.31 20.48 4.20
C GLY A 84 0.99 20.63 5.00
N GLU A 85 1.58 21.84 5.04
CA GLU A 85 2.83 22.09 5.77
C GLU A 85 2.62 22.47 7.24
N GLY A 86 1.40 22.31 7.75
CA GLY A 86 1.03 22.56 9.14
C GLY A 86 0.67 24.01 9.45
N GLU A 87 0.45 24.85 8.43
CA GLU A 87 -0.10 26.19 8.57
C GLU A 87 -1.58 26.18 8.99
N LEU A 88 -2.09 27.35 9.38
CA LEU A 88 -3.50 27.53 9.68
C LEU A 88 -4.36 27.21 8.45
N ASP A 89 -5.26 26.24 8.58
CA ASP A 89 -6.31 26.00 7.60
C ASP A 89 -7.44 27.03 7.78
N GLU A 90 -7.58 27.95 6.84
CA GLU A 90 -8.64 28.97 6.88
C GLU A 90 -10.04 28.36 6.79
N GLU A 91 -10.19 27.17 6.18
CA GLU A 91 -11.47 26.48 6.02
C GLU A 91 -11.97 25.85 7.33
N SER A 92 -11.07 25.59 8.30
CA SER A 92 -11.42 24.96 9.58
C SER A 92 -11.32 25.89 10.78
N ILE A 93 -11.32 27.22 10.59
CA ILE A 93 -11.24 28.18 11.70
C ILE A 93 -12.38 27.93 12.69
N GLY A 94 -12.01 27.72 13.95
CA GLY A 94 -12.94 27.46 15.05
C GLY A 94 -13.64 26.11 14.97
N ALA A 95 -13.17 25.20 14.13
CA ALA A 95 -13.68 23.85 13.99
C ALA A 95 -12.60 22.79 14.31
N ALA A 96 -13.06 21.61 14.74
CA ALA A 96 -12.23 20.43 14.91
C ALA A 96 -12.69 19.34 13.94
N VAL A 97 -11.76 18.65 13.28
CA VAL A 97 -12.11 17.50 12.44
C VAL A 97 -12.41 16.29 13.32
N LEU A 98 -13.52 15.61 13.05
CA LEU A 98 -13.95 14.38 13.70
C LEU A 98 -13.71 13.19 12.79
N PHE A 99 -13.03 12.18 13.33
CA PHE A 99 -12.93 10.85 12.74
C PHE A 99 -13.65 9.83 13.61
N SER A 100 -14.18 8.78 12.97
CA SER A 100 -14.67 7.58 13.64
C SER A 100 -13.83 6.38 13.25
N SER A 101 -13.59 5.50 14.22
CA SER A 101 -12.84 4.26 14.01
C SER A 101 -13.41 3.15 14.88
N LYS A 102 -13.49 1.95 14.33
CA LYS A 102 -13.95 0.77 15.08
C LYS A 102 -12.86 0.25 16.02
N ASP A 103 -11.63 0.20 15.55
CA ASP A 103 -10.51 -0.51 16.19
C ASP A 103 -9.15 0.20 16.05
N LEU A 104 -9.14 1.48 15.63
CA LEU A 104 -7.94 2.30 15.41
C LEU A 104 -7.01 1.79 14.30
N LEU A 105 -7.54 1.00 13.36
CA LEU A 105 -6.82 0.58 12.14
C LEU A 105 -7.37 1.19 10.86
N GLU A 106 -8.65 1.54 10.86
CA GLU A 106 -9.32 2.25 9.79
C GLU A 106 -10.07 3.45 10.36
N TYR A 107 -10.03 4.55 9.62
CA TYR A 107 -10.58 5.82 10.06
C TYR A 107 -11.46 6.39 8.96
N LYS A 108 -12.67 6.77 9.36
CA LYS A 108 -13.57 7.54 8.51
C LYS A 108 -13.54 8.99 8.98
N GLU A 109 -13.15 9.91 8.10
CA GLU A 109 -13.38 11.34 8.33
C GLU A 109 -14.89 11.61 8.25
N VAL A 110 -15.44 12.18 9.33
CA VAL A 110 -16.89 12.30 9.54
C VAL A 110 -17.38 13.71 9.26
N ALA A 111 -16.77 14.71 9.90
CA ALA A 111 -17.22 16.10 9.84
C ALA A 111 -16.17 17.07 10.40
N LEU A 112 -16.32 18.36 10.07
CA LEU A 112 -15.73 19.48 10.80
C LEU A 112 -16.75 20.00 11.82
N ILE A 113 -16.47 19.86 13.11
CA ILE A 113 -17.35 20.31 14.20
C ILE A 113 -17.03 21.77 14.51
N LYS A 114 -17.96 22.69 14.24
CA LYS A 114 -17.82 24.10 14.62
C LYS A 114 -17.96 24.27 16.15
N LEU A 115 -16.90 24.74 16.81
CA LEU A 115 -16.83 24.92 18.27
C LEU A 115 -16.74 26.39 18.69
N CYS A 116 -16.18 27.27 17.86
CA CYS A 116 -16.11 28.71 18.11
C CYS A 116 -15.81 29.48 16.81
N ASP A 117 -15.58 30.79 16.90
CA ASP A 117 -15.19 31.64 15.76
C ASP A 117 -13.69 31.95 15.71
N ASP A 118 -12.93 31.49 16.70
CA ASP A 118 -11.49 31.72 16.84
C ASP A 118 -10.67 30.49 16.46
N ASN A 119 -9.41 30.68 16.09
CA ASN A 119 -8.54 29.54 15.79
C ASN A 119 -8.37 28.62 17.01
N ILE A 120 -8.53 27.31 16.80
CA ILE A 120 -8.32 26.28 17.82
C ILE A 120 -6.86 25.87 17.79
N LEU A 121 -6.18 26.03 18.91
CA LEU A 121 -4.75 25.73 19.07
C LEU A 121 -4.53 24.32 19.62
N ASP A 122 -5.45 23.83 20.45
CA ASP A 122 -5.39 22.50 21.06
C ASP A 122 -6.79 22.07 21.51
N LEU A 123 -7.02 20.76 21.65
CA LEU A 123 -8.29 20.21 22.10
C LEU A 123 -8.15 18.86 22.82
N THR A 124 -9.20 18.50 23.56
CA THR A 124 -9.41 17.18 24.15
C THR A 124 -10.89 16.81 24.07
N CYS A 125 -11.17 15.51 24.09
CA CYS A 125 -12.53 14.97 24.17
C CYS A 125 -12.57 13.79 25.14
N VAL A 126 -13.55 13.77 26.04
CA VAL A 126 -13.76 12.64 26.95
C VAL A 126 -15.24 12.30 27.00
N TYR A 127 -15.58 11.04 26.77
CA TYR A 127 -16.94 10.55 27.03
C TYR A 127 -17.16 10.38 28.54
N ASN A 128 -18.16 11.07 29.06
CA ASN A 128 -18.59 11.00 30.45
C ASN A 128 -19.83 10.09 30.54
N SER A 129 -19.63 8.86 30.99
CA SER A 129 -20.70 7.86 31.12
C SER A 129 -21.78 8.23 32.14
N ASP A 130 -21.45 9.02 33.17
CA ASP A 130 -22.42 9.39 34.22
C ASP A 130 -23.43 10.41 33.70
N LYS A 131 -22.99 11.27 32.77
CA LYS A 131 -23.79 12.33 32.16
C LYS A 131 -24.29 11.99 30.76
N ASP A 132 -23.78 10.91 30.17
CA ASP A 132 -24.07 10.48 28.80
C ASP A 132 -23.78 11.60 27.79
N VAL A 133 -22.61 12.24 27.92
CA VAL A 133 -22.14 13.33 27.03
C VAL A 133 -20.65 13.22 26.76
N TYR A 134 -20.23 13.72 25.61
CA TYR A 134 -18.84 13.97 25.25
C TYR A 134 -18.45 15.39 25.66
N THR A 135 -17.54 15.51 26.61
CA THR A 135 -17.00 16.81 27.03
C THR A 135 -15.80 17.15 26.15
N VAL A 136 -15.93 18.21 25.36
CA VAL A 136 -14.86 18.75 24.53
C VAL A 136 -14.29 19.98 25.23
N LYS A 137 -12.97 20.00 25.43
CA LYS A 137 -12.24 21.20 25.87
C LYS A 137 -11.31 21.65 24.76
N PHE A 138 -11.21 22.95 24.54
CA PHE A 138 -10.36 23.51 23.49
C PHE A 138 -9.73 24.82 23.91
N VAL A 139 -8.56 25.11 23.34
CA VAL A 139 -7.77 26.31 23.59
C VAL A 139 -7.78 27.19 22.34
N THR A 140 -7.95 28.49 22.55
CA THR A 140 -7.78 29.53 21.53
C THR A 140 -6.82 30.60 22.08
N GLU A 141 -6.50 31.60 21.28
CA GLU A 141 -5.74 32.77 21.77
C GLU A 141 -6.46 33.54 22.89
N LYS A 142 -7.79 33.42 22.98
CA LYS A 142 -8.62 34.10 24.00
C LYS A 142 -8.71 33.35 25.33
N GLY A 143 -8.29 32.08 25.37
CA GLY A 143 -8.35 31.26 26.58
C GLY A 143 -8.82 29.84 26.31
N CYS A 144 -9.22 29.16 27.39
CA CYS A 144 -9.66 27.77 27.38
C CYS A 144 -11.18 27.69 27.58
N PHE A 145 -11.84 26.87 26.78
CA PHE A 145 -13.29 26.72 26.76
C PHE A 145 -13.68 25.24 26.82
N GLU A 146 -14.90 24.97 27.27
CA GLU A 146 -15.49 23.63 27.23
C GLU A 146 -16.93 23.67 26.74
N THR A 147 -17.34 22.58 26.08
CA THR A 147 -18.71 22.31 25.70
C THR A 147 -19.03 20.82 25.84
N ASN A 148 -20.32 20.47 25.83
CA ASN A 148 -20.78 19.08 25.87
C ASN A 148 -21.59 18.76 24.63
N ILE A 149 -21.30 17.63 24.02
CA ILE A 149 -21.98 17.09 22.86
C ILE A 149 -22.69 15.82 23.32
N LYS A 150 -24.00 15.66 23.08
CA LYS A 150 -24.75 14.47 23.51
C LYS A 150 -24.40 13.26 22.63
N ASP A 151 -24.40 13.49 21.32
CA ASP A 151 -24.11 12.46 20.32
C ASP A 151 -23.19 13.03 19.25
N VAL A 152 -21.99 12.43 19.12
CA VAL A 152 -21.02 12.80 18.07
C VAL A 152 -21.39 12.21 16.71
N ASP A 153 -22.24 11.19 16.66
CA ASP A 153 -22.65 10.57 15.40
C ASP A 153 -23.75 11.39 14.70
N VAL A 154 -24.33 12.39 15.37
CA VAL A 154 -25.23 13.37 14.73
C VAL A 154 -24.54 14.09 13.58
N PHE A 155 -23.23 14.31 13.66
CA PHE A 155 -22.44 14.98 12.62
C PHE A 155 -22.18 14.10 11.39
N ALA A 156 -22.42 12.79 11.47
CA ALA A 156 -22.20 11.87 10.35
C ALA A 156 -23.31 11.94 9.28
N LYS A 157 -24.40 12.66 9.53
CA LYS A 157 -25.61 12.64 8.68
C LYS A 157 -25.57 13.59 7.48
N ASP A 158 -24.69 14.58 7.48
CA ASP A 158 -24.70 15.62 6.45
C ASP A 158 -23.78 15.32 5.23
N ASN A 159 -22.90 14.31 5.29
CA ASN A 159 -21.97 13.94 4.19
C ASN A 159 -21.20 15.13 3.56
N SER A 160 -21.15 16.30 4.22
CA SER A 160 -20.50 17.50 3.73
C SER A 160 -19.06 17.52 4.23
N TYR A 161 -18.15 16.92 3.48
CA TYR A 161 -16.71 16.91 3.77
C TYR A 161 -16.07 18.32 3.76
N TYR A 162 -16.76 19.31 3.19
CA TYR A 162 -16.20 20.64 2.90
C TYR A 162 -16.74 21.77 3.80
N GLU A 163 -17.88 21.60 4.46
CA GLU A 163 -18.48 22.66 5.29
C GLU A 163 -18.48 22.28 6.76
N ALA A 164 -18.15 23.24 7.62
CA ALA A 164 -18.21 23.06 9.07
C ALA A 164 -19.65 22.76 9.49
N ALA A 165 -19.91 21.51 9.89
CA ALA A 165 -21.19 21.09 10.41
C ALA A 165 -21.44 21.79 11.76
N SER A 166 -22.44 22.66 11.78
CA SER A 166 -23.00 23.17 13.03
C SER A 166 -23.68 22.01 13.77
N TYR A 167 -23.54 21.94 15.09
CA TYR A 167 -24.35 21.02 15.89
C TYR A 167 -25.82 21.40 15.76
N ALA A 168 -26.56 20.69 14.91
CA ALA A 168 -27.98 20.90 14.68
C ALA A 168 -28.75 19.65 15.09
N ASP A 169 -28.75 19.34 16.39
CA ASP A 169 -29.77 18.45 16.96
C ASP A 169 -31.06 19.27 17.12
N GLU A 170 -31.83 19.41 16.03
CA GLU A 170 -33.16 20.04 15.83
C GLU A 170 -33.59 21.31 16.63
N GLN A 171 -32.81 21.88 17.57
CA GLN A 171 -33.14 23.09 18.36
C GLN A 171 -32.11 23.60 19.40
N GLU A 172 -30.88 23.06 19.57
CA GLU A 172 -29.93 23.55 20.61
C GLU A 172 -28.53 23.94 20.07
N GLU A 173 -28.12 25.20 20.30
CA GLU A 173 -26.72 25.66 20.11
C GLU A 173 -25.78 25.03 21.16
N LEU A 174 -24.51 24.78 20.78
CA LEU A 174 -23.50 24.33 21.73
C LEU A 174 -23.31 25.36 22.87
N CYS A 175 -23.53 24.92 24.11
CA CYS A 175 -23.26 25.76 25.27
C CYS A 175 -21.75 25.77 25.55
N ILE A 176 -21.09 26.83 25.09
CA ILE A 176 -19.64 27.05 25.28
C ILE A 176 -19.44 27.91 26.52
N LYS A 177 -18.53 27.48 27.41
CA LYS A 177 -18.18 28.22 28.62
C LYS A 177 -16.68 28.21 28.84
N GLU A 178 -16.16 29.30 29.41
CA GLU A 178 -14.76 29.35 29.86
C GLU A 178 -14.52 28.27 30.91
N CYS A 179 -13.34 27.65 30.84
CA CYS A 179 -12.90 26.66 31.81
C CYS A 179 -11.42 26.85 32.17
N SER A 180 -10.96 26.14 33.19
CA SER A 180 -9.53 26.10 33.51
C SER A 180 -8.76 25.43 32.38
N ALA A 181 -7.55 25.93 32.10
CA ALA A 181 -6.62 25.25 31.20
C ALA A 181 -6.52 23.76 31.55
N PHE A 182 -6.55 22.91 30.52
CA PHE A 182 -6.24 21.50 30.68
C PHE A 182 -4.75 21.29 30.45
N GLU A 183 -4.12 20.57 31.38
CA GLU A 183 -2.77 20.07 31.17
C GLU A 183 -2.88 18.74 30.42
N LYS A 184 -2.19 18.62 29.29
CA LYS A 184 -1.83 17.30 28.80
C LYS A 184 -0.87 16.71 29.83
N THR A 185 -1.11 15.47 30.26
CA THR A 185 -0.20 14.76 31.16
C THR A 185 1.24 14.87 30.66
N ASP A 186 2.19 15.12 31.57
CA ASP A 186 3.64 15.12 31.31
C ASP A 186 4.14 13.71 30.96
N ILE A 187 3.57 13.11 29.90
CA ILE A 187 4.00 11.83 29.37
C ILE A 187 5.32 12.09 28.65
N VAL A 188 6.39 11.59 29.24
CA VAL A 188 7.70 11.58 28.61
C VAL A 188 7.81 10.29 27.80
N THR A 189 8.21 10.43 26.54
CA THR A 189 8.56 9.32 25.67
C THR A 189 9.93 9.58 25.04
N ASP A 190 10.67 8.51 24.82
CA ASP A 190 11.94 8.48 24.10
C ASP A 190 11.76 8.30 22.58
N ILE A 191 10.52 8.16 22.10
CA ILE A 191 10.21 8.14 20.67
C ILE A 191 10.67 9.46 20.06
N GLU A 192 11.74 9.39 19.28
CA GLU A 192 12.36 10.53 18.61
C GLU A 192 11.30 11.36 17.89
N GLY A 193 11.30 12.68 18.07
CA GLY A 193 10.42 13.59 17.34
C GLY A 193 8.95 13.63 17.80
N ALA A 194 8.52 12.78 18.72
CA ALA A 194 7.13 12.73 19.15
C ALA A 194 6.68 14.03 19.83
N ILE A 195 5.49 14.50 19.44
CA ILE A 195 4.72 15.57 20.09
C ILE A 195 3.48 14.89 20.68
N VAL A 196 3.59 14.51 21.95
CA VAL A 196 2.54 13.76 22.64
C VAL A 196 1.25 14.55 22.67
N SER A 197 0.17 13.91 22.22
CA SER A 197 -1.17 14.46 22.37
C SER A 197 -1.84 13.90 23.62
N GLY A 198 -1.78 12.59 23.86
CA GLY A 198 -2.29 11.99 25.10
C GLY A 198 -2.18 10.46 25.12
N THR A 199 -2.72 9.84 26.17
CA THR A 199 -2.90 8.38 26.26
C THR A 199 -4.35 8.01 26.50
N ILE A 200 -4.70 6.78 26.13
CA ILE A 200 -5.99 6.16 26.41
C ILE A 200 -5.78 4.69 26.81
N MET A 201 -6.59 4.21 27.74
CA MET A 201 -6.62 2.78 28.08
C MET A 201 -7.51 2.04 27.07
N ILE A 202 -6.96 1.03 26.43
CA ILE A 202 -7.68 0.16 25.48
C ILE A 202 -7.72 -1.29 25.98
N GLU A 203 -8.68 -2.06 25.48
CA GLU A 203 -8.78 -3.49 25.79
C GLU A 203 -7.58 -4.26 25.22
N ASP A 204 -7.17 -5.34 25.88
CA ASP A 204 -6.00 -6.12 25.47
C ASP A 204 -6.17 -6.72 24.06
N ALA A 205 -7.40 -7.07 23.68
CA ALA A 205 -7.72 -7.57 22.34
C ALA A 205 -7.53 -6.50 21.26
N VAL A 206 -7.86 -5.23 21.54
CA VAL A 206 -7.62 -4.11 20.60
C VAL A 206 -6.13 -3.86 20.48
N ALA A 207 -5.40 -3.88 21.59
CA ALA A 207 -3.96 -3.66 21.59
C ALA A 207 -3.19 -4.79 20.87
N ASP A 208 -3.56 -6.04 21.10
CA ASP A 208 -3.02 -7.21 20.38
C ASP A 208 -3.28 -7.10 18.88
N ARG A 209 -4.50 -6.72 18.48
CA ARG A 209 -4.86 -6.52 17.09
C ARG A 209 -4.05 -5.39 16.43
N LEU A 210 -3.90 -4.24 17.11
CA LEU A 210 -3.08 -3.13 16.62
C LEU A 210 -1.64 -3.57 16.38
N TYR A 211 -1.04 -4.29 17.33
CA TYR A 211 0.32 -4.78 17.21
C TYR A 211 0.46 -5.70 16.00
N LYS A 212 -0.41 -6.70 15.85
CA LYS A 212 -0.39 -7.67 14.74
C LYS A 212 -0.59 -7.05 13.36
N LYS A 213 -1.31 -5.94 13.29
CA LYS A 213 -1.64 -5.26 12.03
C LYS A 213 -0.65 -4.18 11.62
N LEU A 214 0.07 -3.62 12.59
CA LEU A 214 0.98 -2.49 12.38
C LEU A 214 2.45 -2.87 12.64
N THR A 215 2.76 -4.16 12.74
CA THR A 215 4.14 -4.66 12.81
C THR A 215 4.29 -5.87 11.89
N ALA A 216 5.47 -6.01 11.26
CA ALA A 216 5.78 -7.19 10.49
C ALA A 216 5.87 -8.41 11.43
N PRO A 217 5.18 -9.51 11.13
CA PRO A 217 5.19 -10.67 12.00
C PRO A 217 6.51 -11.42 11.87
N LYS A 218 6.92 -12.12 12.94
CA LYS A 218 8.17 -12.90 12.98
C LYS A 218 7.87 -14.39 13.06
N HIS A 219 8.62 -15.23 12.36
CA HIS A 219 8.62 -16.68 12.53
C HIS A 219 9.00 -17.05 13.98
N VAL A 220 8.11 -17.74 14.69
CA VAL A 220 8.28 -18.09 16.11
C VAL A 220 8.18 -19.59 16.41
N ASP A 221 7.60 -20.40 15.52
CA ASP A 221 7.56 -21.85 15.68
C ASP A 221 7.47 -22.56 14.32
N THR A 222 7.93 -23.80 14.26
CA THR A 222 7.89 -24.66 13.07
C THR A 222 7.18 -25.96 13.38
N ILE A 223 6.08 -26.22 12.69
CA ILE A 223 5.29 -27.44 12.81
C ILE A 223 5.58 -28.36 11.63
N ILE A 224 5.94 -29.62 11.92
CA ILE A 224 6.18 -30.66 10.92
C ILE A 224 5.88 -32.04 11.50
N ASP A 225 5.34 -32.93 10.67
CA ASP A 225 5.14 -34.33 11.02
C ASP A 225 6.47 -35.02 11.32
N LYS A 226 6.55 -35.70 12.47
CA LYS A 226 7.80 -36.31 12.95
C LYS A 226 8.09 -37.67 12.35
N GLU A 227 7.09 -38.33 11.79
CA GLU A 227 7.22 -39.64 11.16
C GLU A 227 6.37 -39.70 9.89
N ILE A 228 7.00 -39.95 8.74
CA ILE A 228 6.35 -39.89 7.41
C ILE A 228 6.72 -41.13 6.61
N ASP A 229 5.72 -41.76 5.98
CA ASP A 229 5.93 -42.89 5.08
C ASP A 229 6.28 -42.37 3.68
N VAL A 230 7.33 -42.93 3.07
CA VAL A 230 7.83 -42.54 1.73
C VAL A 230 8.09 -43.77 0.88
N THR A 231 7.92 -43.62 -0.44
CA THR A 231 8.15 -44.67 -1.44
C THR A 231 9.27 -44.28 -2.41
N CYS A 232 9.58 -43.00 -2.52
CA CYS A 232 10.63 -42.46 -3.37
C CYS A 232 11.21 -41.16 -2.81
N GLU A 233 12.26 -40.67 -3.48
CA GLU A 233 12.92 -39.40 -3.12
C GLU A 233 12.00 -38.19 -3.27
N ASP A 234 11.12 -38.20 -4.26
CA ASP A 234 10.22 -37.07 -4.51
C ASP A 234 9.16 -36.91 -3.40
N ASP A 235 8.80 -37.99 -2.72
CA ASP A 235 7.94 -37.90 -1.52
C ASP A 235 8.61 -37.03 -0.45
N ILE A 236 9.93 -37.17 -0.26
CA ILE A 236 10.71 -36.37 0.71
C ILE A 236 10.77 -34.91 0.27
N LYS A 237 11.07 -34.65 -1.01
CA LYS A 237 11.11 -33.29 -1.58
C LYS A 237 9.77 -32.57 -1.49
N ASN A 238 8.66 -33.31 -1.42
CA ASN A 238 7.31 -32.77 -1.29
C ASN A 238 6.87 -32.56 0.16
N ILE A 239 7.65 -32.99 1.16
CA ILE A 239 7.39 -32.67 2.56
C ILE A 239 7.47 -31.15 2.75
N ARG A 240 6.54 -30.61 3.51
CA ARG A 240 6.48 -29.18 3.87
C ARG A 240 6.41 -29.03 5.38
N ALA A 241 6.96 -27.93 5.86
CA ALA A 241 6.75 -27.47 7.23
C ALA A 241 5.74 -26.32 7.25
N THR A 242 5.10 -26.10 8.39
CA THR A 242 4.28 -24.91 8.63
C THR A 242 5.05 -23.98 9.56
N ALA A 243 5.50 -22.84 9.03
CA ALA A 243 6.01 -21.75 9.83
C ALA A 243 4.83 -21.04 10.51
N VAL A 244 4.93 -20.82 11.82
CA VAL A 244 3.97 -20.09 12.65
C VAL A 244 4.58 -18.74 12.99
N TYR A 245 3.80 -17.67 12.82
CA TYR A 245 4.27 -16.31 13.03
C TYR A 245 3.72 -15.70 14.32
N SER A 246 4.37 -14.64 14.80
CA SER A 246 4.06 -13.96 16.06
C SER A 246 2.65 -13.35 16.12
N ASP A 247 2.00 -13.15 14.98
CA ASP A 247 0.62 -12.71 14.88
C ASP A 247 -0.41 -13.86 14.89
N GLY A 248 0.06 -15.11 14.88
CA GLY A 248 -0.74 -16.33 14.83
C GLY A 248 -1.07 -16.82 13.41
N THR A 249 -0.63 -16.09 12.37
CA THR A 249 -0.73 -16.57 10.98
C THR A 249 0.29 -17.68 10.73
N THR A 250 0.16 -18.35 9.58
CA THR A 250 1.05 -19.44 9.19
C THR A 250 1.39 -19.39 7.72
N ALA A 251 2.54 -19.94 7.35
CA ALA A 251 2.94 -20.16 5.97
C ALA A 251 3.48 -21.58 5.78
N VAL A 252 3.17 -22.17 4.63
CA VAL A 252 3.76 -23.45 4.21
C VAL A 252 5.16 -23.15 3.67
N LYS A 253 6.16 -23.91 4.12
CA LYS A 253 7.56 -23.74 3.75
C LYS A 253 8.15 -25.01 3.17
N ARG A 254 8.95 -24.84 2.11
CA ARG A 254 9.85 -25.87 1.60
C ARG A 254 10.96 -26.16 2.60
N ILE A 255 11.60 -27.31 2.44
CA ILE A 255 12.71 -27.75 3.28
C ILE A 255 13.85 -28.17 2.37
N ASP A 256 15.02 -27.58 2.61
CA ASP A 256 16.29 -28.02 2.04
C ASP A 256 16.80 -29.20 2.88
N TRP A 257 16.56 -30.42 2.39
CA TRP A 257 16.92 -31.66 3.09
C TRP A 257 18.39 -32.04 2.90
N ASP A 258 19.04 -32.45 3.98
CA ASP A 258 20.34 -33.13 3.96
C ASP A 258 20.13 -34.61 3.60
N MET A 259 19.97 -34.90 2.31
CA MET A 259 19.57 -36.21 1.81
C MET A 259 20.65 -37.28 2.00
N PRO A 260 20.41 -38.34 2.80
CA PRO A 260 21.30 -39.50 2.82
C PRO A 260 21.03 -40.42 1.61
N GLU A 261 21.96 -41.32 1.32
CA GLU A 261 21.72 -42.39 0.34
C GLU A 261 20.70 -43.41 0.92
N ILE A 262 19.49 -43.45 0.36
CA ILE A 262 18.39 -44.33 0.79
C ILE A 262 18.06 -45.32 -0.33
N ASP A 263 17.97 -46.61 0.02
CA ASP A 263 17.46 -47.66 -0.87
C ASP A 263 15.95 -47.80 -0.69
N TYR A 264 15.19 -47.07 -1.52
CA TYR A 264 13.73 -47.06 -1.48
C TYR A 264 13.07 -48.41 -1.81
N THR A 265 13.84 -49.42 -2.26
CA THR A 265 13.31 -50.76 -2.55
C THR A 265 13.25 -51.67 -1.32
N LYS A 266 13.80 -51.23 -0.18
CA LYS A 266 13.85 -51.99 1.06
C LYS A 266 13.17 -51.22 2.19
N PRO A 267 12.29 -51.85 2.98
CA PRO A 267 11.73 -51.19 4.15
C PRO A 267 12.84 -50.80 5.12
N GLY A 268 12.78 -49.57 5.61
CA GLY A 268 13.77 -49.01 6.52
C GLY A 268 13.26 -47.75 7.19
N LYS A 269 13.83 -47.43 8.35
CA LYS A 269 13.53 -46.22 9.12
C LYS A 269 14.78 -45.36 9.16
N TYR A 270 14.69 -44.12 8.69
CA TYR A 270 15.83 -43.20 8.54
C TYR A 270 15.51 -41.87 9.22
N GLU A 271 16.41 -41.38 10.05
CA GLU A 271 16.36 -40.00 10.52
C GLU A 271 17.00 -39.10 9.46
N ILE A 272 16.28 -38.06 9.06
CA ILE A 272 16.78 -37.04 8.14
C ILE A 272 16.63 -35.66 8.78
N CYS A 273 17.57 -34.78 8.46
CA CYS A 273 17.56 -33.39 8.87
C CYS A 273 17.48 -32.50 7.65
N GLY A 274 16.97 -31.29 7.84
CA GLY A 274 16.94 -30.26 6.82
C GLY A 274 16.71 -28.91 7.45
N LYS A 275 16.66 -27.88 6.62
CA LYS A 275 16.38 -26.52 7.05
C LYS A 275 15.21 -25.96 6.24
N LEU A 276 14.34 -25.17 6.87
CA LEU A 276 13.34 -24.40 6.12
C LEU A 276 14.03 -23.58 5.03
N HIS A 277 13.50 -23.68 3.81
CA HIS A 277 14.03 -22.98 2.66
C HIS A 277 13.82 -21.47 2.83
N LYS A 278 14.86 -20.69 2.53
CA LYS A 278 14.88 -19.24 2.58
C LYS A 278 15.55 -18.74 1.30
N ASP A 279 14.75 -18.27 0.34
CA ASP A 279 15.27 -17.55 -0.81
C ASP A 279 15.89 -16.22 -0.33
N HIS A 280 17.03 -15.85 -0.91
CA HIS A 280 17.74 -14.62 -0.59
C HIS A 280 17.85 -13.72 -1.81
N PHE A 281 17.39 -12.48 -1.67
CA PHE A 281 17.45 -11.45 -2.71
C PHE A 281 18.11 -10.18 -2.18
N GLU A 282 19.41 -10.04 -2.45
CA GLU A 282 20.15 -8.83 -2.09
C GLU A 282 19.58 -7.62 -2.85
N PHE A 283 19.15 -6.59 -2.12
CA PHE A 283 18.69 -5.35 -2.74
C PHE A 283 19.89 -4.46 -3.13
N PRO A 284 19.94 -3.92 -4.37
CA PRO A 284 18.99 -4.18 -5.46
C PRO A 284 19.33 -5.42 -6.29
N ILE A 285 18.29 -6.14 -6.74
CA ILE A 285 18.44 -7.28 -7.66
C ILE A 285 18.77 -6.83 -9.09
N SER A 286 18.46 -5.58 -9.44
CA SER A 286 18.89 -4.98 -10.69
C SER A 286 18.96 -3.45 -10.59
N PHE A 287 20.17 -2.91 -10.74
CA PHE A 287 20.40 -1.46 -10.79
C PHE A 287 19.78 -0.84 -12.06
N ASN A 288 19.28 0.39 -11.95
CA ASN A 288 18.69 1.16 -13.06
C ASN A 288 17.56 0.42 -13.79
N ARG A 289 16.80 -0.38 -13.05
CA ARG A 289 15.57 -1.02 -13.50
C ARG A 289 14.45 -0.57 -12.59
N ALA A 290 13.61 0.32 -13.09
CA ALA A 290 12.41 0.78 -12.39
C ALA A 290 11.19 -0.04 -12.84
N ASP A 291 10.11 0.06 -12.10
CA ASP A 291 8.79 -0.52 -12.45
C ASP A 291 8.86 -2.02 -12.83
N PRO A 292 9.46 -2.88 -11.97
CA PRO A 292 9.72 -4.27 -12.33
C PRO A 292 8.46 -5.14 -12.31
N CYS A 293 8.24 -5.87 -13.40
CA CYS A 293 7.19 -6.88 -13.53
C CYS A 293 7.80 -8.26 -13.81
N ILE A 294 7.33 -9.28 -13.09
CA ILE A 294 7.64 -10.69 -13.37
C ILE A 294 6.35 -11.41 -13.74
N THR A 295 6.40 -12.28 -14.74
CA THR A 295 5.31 -13.21 -15.06
C THR A 295 5.81 -14.63 -15.22
N PHE A 296 4.94 -15.60 -15.01
CA PHE A 296 5.16 -16.99 -15.38
C PHE A 296 4.37 -17.33 -16.64
N TYR A 297 5.05 -17.72 -17.71
CA TYR A 297 4.43 -18.02 -19.00
C TYR A 297 5.12 -19.23 -19.65
N ASN A 298 4.33 -20.18 -20.17
CA ASN A 298 4.83 -21.37 -20.87
C ASN A 298 5.98 -22.12 -20.17
N GLY A 299 5.91 -22.24 -18.84
CA GLY A 299 6.87 -23.02 -18.05
C GLY A 299 8.12 -22.26 -17.60
N LYS A 300 8.16 -20.94 -17.79
CA LYS A 300 9.31 -20.09 -17.43
C LYS A 300 8.87 -18.78 -16.81
N TYR A 301 9.78 -18.17 -16.04
CA TYR A 301 9.64 -16.81 -15.55
C TYR A 301 10.27 -15.81 -16.52
N TYR A 302 9.61 -14.66 -16.66
CA TYR A 302 10.08 -13.54 -17.45
C TYR A 302 10.08 -12.27 -16.61
N PHE A 303 11.16 -11.50 -16.67
CA PHE A 303 11.29 -10.19 -16.02
C PHE A 303 11.38 -9.09 -17.06
N ILE A 304 10.69 -7.98 -16.82
CA ILE A 304 10.74 -6.75 -17.61
C ILE A 304 10.64 -5.54 -16.68
N ALA A 305 11.23 -4.42 -17.08
CA ALA A 305 11.31 -3.21 -16.27
C ALA A 305 11.62 -1.99 -17.16
N THR A 306 11.31 -0.80 -16.65
CA THR A 306 11.79 0.48 -17.21
C THR A 306 13.31 0.55 -17.13
N ASN A 307 13.98 0.93 -18.23
CA ASN A 307 15.43 1.03 -18.31
C ASN A 307 15.94 2.44 -18.02
N ASP A 308 16.11 2.79 -16.74
CA ASP A 308 16.68 4.09 -16.35
C ASP A 308 18.15 4.25 -16.79
N ALA A 309 18.83 3.16 -17.16
CA ALA A 309 20.26 3.19 -17.51
C ALA A 309 20.55 3.89 -18.84
N ASP A 310 19.57 3.92 -19.74
CA ASP A 310 19.66 4.59 -21.05
C ASP A 310 18.64 5.71 -21.21
N HIS A 311 18.13 6.25 -20.10
CA HIS A 311 17.08 7.26 -20.10
C HIS A 311 15.79 6.77 -20.76
N GLU A 312 15.41 5.52 -20.50
CA GLU A 312 14.14 4.91 -20.88
C GLU A 312 13.93 4.77 -22.40
N HIS A 313 15.02 4.54 -23.16
CA HIS A 313 14.97 4.42 -24.63
C HIS A 313 14.90 2.96 -25.14
N SER A 314 14.95 1.99 -24.23
CA SER A 314 14.85 0.57 -24.61
C SER A 314 14.24 -0.31 -23.53
N LEU A 315 13.66 -1.45 -23.95
CA LEU A 315 13.10 -2.47 -23.08
C LEU A 315 13.78 -3.82 -23.31
N TYR A 316 14.05 -4.52 -22.21
CA TYR A 316 14.71 -5.82 -22.19
C TYR A 316 13.91 -6.84 -21.38
N VAL A 317 13.94 -8.10 -21.82
CA VAL A 317 13.34 -9.23 -21.13
C VAL A 317 14.43 -10.20 -20.66
N ARG A 318 14.33 -10.68 -19.42
CA ARG A 318 15.10 -11.84 -18.92
C ARG A 318 14.20 -13.08 -18.90
N GLU A 319 14.80 -14.26 -19.03
CA GLU A 319 14.10 -15.56 -18.98
C GLU A 319 14.84 -16.54 -18.08
N ALA A 320 14.14 -17.23 -17.17
CA ALA A 320 14.70 -18.32 -16.37
C ALA A 320 13.64 -19.33 -15.93
N ASP A 321 14.08 -20.49 -15.45
CA ASP A 321 13.18 -21.55 -14.95
C ASP A 321 12.69 -21.27 -13.52
N THR A 322 13.39 -20.42 -12.76
CA THR A 322 13.03 -20.02 -11.38
C THR A 322 13.33 -18.54 -11.15
N ILE A 323 12.62 -17.90 -10.22
CA ILE A 323 12.83 -16.49 -9.87
C ILE A 323 14.27 -16.20 -9.41
N PRO A 324 14.92 -17.00 -8.54
CA PRO A 324 16.33 -16.76 -8.17
C PRO A 324 17.29 -16.75 -9.37
N LYS A 325 17.08 -17.63 -10.35
CA LYS A 325 17.90 -17.65 -11.57
C LYS A 325 17.58 -16.50 -12.53
N LEU A 326 16.40 -15.91 -12.42
CA LEU A 326 15.96 -14.78 -13.25
C LEU A 326 16.74 -13.50 -12.94
N VAL A 327 17.16 -13.34 -11.68
CA VAL A 327 17.95 -12.19 -11.21
C VAL A 327 19.24 -12.04 -12.02
N ASP A 328 19.94 -13.14 -12.28
CA ASP A 328 21.22 -13.15 -13.02
C ASP A 328 21.09 -13.47 -14.51
N ALA A 329 19.87 -13.63 -15.02
CA ALA A 329 19.63 -14.03 -16.41
C ALA A 329 20.01 -12.91 -17.40
N GLU A 330 20.39 -13.33 -18.62
CA GLU A 330 20.75 -12.41 -19.70
C GLU A 330 19.55 -11.55 -20.13
N GLU A 331 19.81 -10.26 -20.40
CA GLU A 331 18.82 -9.33 -20.93
C GLU A 331 18.75 -9.40 -22.46
N HIS A 332 17.54 -9.57 -22.98
CA HIS A 332 17.26 -9.60 -24.41
C HIS A 332 16.39 -8.41 -24.80
N GLN A 333 16.90 -7.55 -25.70
CA GLN A 333 16.20 -6.35 -26.13
C GLN A 333 14.97 -6.72 -26.97
N ILE A 334 13.82 -6.15 -26.64
CA ILE A 334 12.55 -6.38 -27.37
C ILE A 334 11.93 -5.13 -27.98
N LEU A 335 12.32 -3.94 -27.52
CA LEU A 335 11.86 -2.66 -28.04
C LEU A 335 12.93 -1.58 -27.85
N ASN A 336 13.01 -0.62 -28.78
CA ASN A 336 13.71 0.65 -28.59
C ASN A 336 13.09 1.74 -29.44
N THR A 337 13.56 2.96 -29.17
CA THR A 337 12.97 4.17 -29.75
C THR A 337 13.25 4.40 -31.23
N ASP A 338 14.23 3.69 -31.78
CA ASP A 338 14.60 3.80 -33.19
C ASP A 338 13.81 2.83 -34.09
N MET A 339 12.97 1.95 -33.51
CA MET A 339 12.26 0.93 -34.27
C MET A 339 11.04 1.46 -35.04
N TYR A 340 10.33 2.45 -34.50
CA TYR A 340 9.09 2.98 -35.05
C TYR A 340 9.02 4.50 -34.90
N ASP A 341 8.57 5.19 -35.95
CA ASP A 341 8.52 6.67 -35.98
C ASP A 341 7.70 7.31 -34.83
N TYR A 342 6.75 6.58 -34.24
CA TYR A 342 5.87 7.05 -33.16
C TYR A 342 6.29 6.57 -31.77
N VAL A 343 7.44 5.90 -31.65
CA VAL A 343 8.00 5.36 -30.41
C VAL A 343 9.31 6.10 -30.13
N GLY A 344 9.37 7.41 -30.35
CA GLY A 344 10.63 8.16 -30.44
C GLY A 344 11.20 8.71 -29.12
N GLY A 345 10.55 8.49 -27.97
CA GLY A 345 10.95 9.07 -26.68
C GLY A 345 10.99 8.06 -25.54
N LEU A 346 10.22 8.31 -24.50
CA LEU A 346 10.18 7.52 -23.27
C LEU A 346 9.45 6.19 -23.47
N LEU A 347 9.95 5.12 -22.84
CA LEU A 347 9.36 3.78 -22.73
C LEU A 347 9.24 3.40 -21.26
N TRP A 348 8.03 3.39 -20.71
CA TRP A 348 7.82 3.26 -19.27
C TRP A 348 6.89 2.11 -18.88
N ALA A 349 7.17 1.59 -17.68
CA ALA A 349 6.34 0.67 -16.91
C ALA A 349 5.75 -0.49 -17.73
N PRO A 350 6.60 -1.31 -18.39
CA PRO A 350 6.11 -2.46 -19.11
C PRO A 350 5.61 -3.55 -18.15
N GLU A 351 4.39 -4.04 -18.36
CA GLU A 351 3.79 -5.12 -17.59
C GLU A 351 3.35 -6.27 -18.49
N PHE A 352 3.62 -7.49 -18.05
CA PHE A 352 3.12 -8.70 -18.71
C PHE A 352 1.71 -9.05 -18.25
N HIS A 353 0.81 -9.27 -19.20
CA HIS A 353 -0.58 -9.67 -18.91
C HIS A 353 -1.09 -10.72 -19.90
N GLU A 354 -1.83 -11.70 -19.39
CA GLU A 354 -2.49 -12.71 -20.23
C GLU A 354 -3.96 -12.34 -20.47
N VAL A 355 -4.34 -12.17 -21.74
CA VAL A 355 -5.73 -11.90 -22.15
C VAL A 355 -6.16 -12.97 -23.13
N ASN A 356 -7.21 -13.74 -22.81
CA ASN A 356 -7.71 -14.85 -23.63
C ASN A 356 -6.62 -15.88 -24.03
N GLY A 357 -5.71 -16.21 -23.11
CA GLY A 357 -4.67 -17.21 -23.36
C GLY A 357 -3.46 -16.70 -24.16
N LYS A 358 -3.38 -15.39 -24.41
CA LYS A 358 -2.29 -14.74 -25.15
C LYS A 358 -1.57 -13.75 -24.25
N LEU A 359 -0.24 -13.71 -24.37
CA LEU A 359 0.59 -12.78 -23.63
C LEU A 359 0.66 -11.42 -24.33
N TYR A 360 0.50 -10.37 -23.54
CA TYR A 360 0.65 -8.98 -23.94
C TYR A 360 1.66 -8.28 -23.03
N ILE A 361 2.30 -7.24 -23.56
CA ILE A 361 2.95 -6.20 -22.75
C ILE A 361 2.07 -4.96 -22.80
N PHE A 362 1.67 -4.45 -21.64
CA PHE A 362 1.10 -3.11 -21.47
C PHE A 362 2.22 -2.17 -21.08
N LEU A 363 2.33 -1.01 -21.72
CA LEU A 363 3.40 -0.05 -21.46
C LEU A 363 2.94 1.36 -21.79
N ALA A 364 3.62 2.37 -21.25
CA ALA A 364 3.50 3.74 -21.74
C ALA A 364 4.64 4.05 -22.72
N LEU A 365 4.35 4.80 -23.77
CA LEU A 365 5.40 5.37 -24.60
C LEU A 365 5.04 6.76 -25.16
N THR A 366 6.06 7.51 -25.57
CA THR A 366 5.91 8.79 -26.29
C THR A 366 6.49 8.74 -27.71
N PRO A 367 5.94 9.56 -28.64
CA PRO A 367 6.61 9.85 -29.90
C PRO A 367 7.82 10.79 -29.74
N GLY A 368 7.98 11.43 -28.57
CA GLY A 368 9.09 12.35 -28.28
C GLY A 368 8.94 13.05 -26.93
N GLU A 369 8.07 14.05 -26.83
CA GLU A 369 7.91 14.85 -25.60
C GLU A 369 7.05 14.14 -24.54
N PHE A 370 7.42 14.28 -23.27
CA PHE A 370 6.72 13.71 -22.10
C PHE A 370 5.20 13.97 -22.08
N PHE A 371 4.73 15.14 -22.50
CA PHE A 371 3.30 15.48 -22.49
C PHE A 371 2.45 14.68 -23.51
N TYR A 372 3.07 13.78 -24.28
CA TYR A 372 2.41 12.87 -25.24
C TYR A 372 2.53 11.40 -24.79
N GLU A 373 2.81 11.16 -23.51
CA GLU A 373 2.90 9.82 -22.93
C GLU A 373 1.52 9.18 -22.89
N GLU A 374 1.38 8.06 -23.59
CA GLU A 374 0.11 7.35 -23.72
C GLU A 374 0.30 5.84 -23.58
N SER A 375 -0.72 5.18 -23.03
CA SER A 375 -0.73 3.73 -22.85
C SER A 375 -0.86 3.00 -24.19
N HIS A 376 -0.04 1.97 -24.36
CA HIS A 376 0.04 1.11 -25.53
C HIS A 376 0.06 -0.36 -25.10
N ILE A 377 -0.15 -1.27 -26.07
CA ILE A 377 0.05 -2.70 -25.90
C ILE A 377 0.89 -3.30 -27.02
N MET A 378 1.62 -4.37 -26.71
CA MET A 378 2.27 -5.27 -27.67
C MET A 378 1.73 -6.69 -27.49
N GLU A 379 1.41 -7.38 -28.58
CA GLU A 379 0.90 -8.76 -28.58
C GLU A 379 2.02 -9.74 -28.94
N LEU A 380 2.19 -10.80 -28.16
CA LEU A 380 3.07 -11.90 -28.52
C LEU A 380 2.40 -12.77 -29.58
N CYS A 381 3.13 -13.13 -30.64
CA CYS A 381 2.61 -14.03 -31.67
C CYS A 381 2.37 -15.45 -31.12
N GLU A 382 1.48 -16.21 -31.76
CA GLU A 382 1.16 -17.57 -31.35
C GLU A 382 2.41 -18.47 -31.38
N GLY A 383 2.76 -19.07 -30.23
CA GLY A 383 3.96 -19.87 -30.08
C GLY A 383 5.28 -19.08 -30.02
N GLY A 384 5.21 -17.75 -29.96
CA GLY A 384 6.37 -16.88 -29.81
C GLY A 384 7.07 -17.03 -28.46
N ASN A 385 8.34 -16.62 -28.38
CA ASN A 385 9.08 -16.52 -27.13
C ASN A 385 9.15 -15.05 -26.67
N PRO A 386 8.75 -14.71 -25.44
CA PRO A 386 8.79 -13.34 -24.91
C PRO A 386 10.15 -12.63 -25.02
N LYS A 387 11.28 -13.35 -25.06
CA LYS A 387 12.61 -12.76 -25.22
C LYS A 387 12.98 -12.39 -26.66
N ASN A 388 12.20 -12.83 -27.63
CA ASN A 388 12.48 -12.59 -29.05
C ASN A 388 11.74 -11.33 -29.52
N MET A 389 12.49 -10.28 -29.86
CA MET A 389 11.96 -9.05 -30.44
C MET A 389 11.00 -9.27 -31.62
N SER A 390 11.31 -10.20 -32.53
CA SER A 390 10.50 -10.45 -33.74
C SER A 390 9.15 -11.10 -33.48
N ASP A 391 8.95 -11.63 -32.28
CA ASP A 391 7.74 -12.35 -31.91
C ASP A 391 6.67 -11.40 -31.36
N TRP A 392 7.04 -10.15 -31.07
CA TRP A 392 6.13 -9.11 -30.60
C TRP A 392 5.57 -8.26 -31.75
N SER A 393 4.31 -7.87 -31.64
CA SER A 393 3.71 -6.87 -32.52
C SER A 393 4.30 -5.48 -32.27
N ALA A 394 4.17 -4.58 -33.25
CA ALA A 394 4.37 -3.15 -33.02
C ALA A 394 3.43 -2.64 -31.91
N PRO A 395 3.85 -1.66 -31.09
CA PRO A 395 2.99 -1.07 -30.05
C PRO A 395 1.72 -0.47 -30.63
N LYS A 396 0.57 -0.75 -30.02
CA LYS A 396 -0.74 -0.21 -30.40
C LYS A 396 -1.31 0.61 -29.25
N ARG A 397 -1.63 1.88 -29.51
CA ARG A 397 -2.25 2.77 -28.53
C ARG A 397 -3.56 2.20 -28.00
N VAL A 398 -3.78 2.32 -26.69
CA VAL A 398 -5.06 1.99 -26.07
C VAL A 398 -6.06 3.12 -26.32
N VAL A 399 -7.24 2.77 -26.83
CA VAL A 399 -8.30 3.72 -27.22
C VAL A 399 -9.63 3.36 -26.57
N LYS A 400 -10.59 4.29 -26.60
CA LYS A 400 -11.97 4.04 -26.19
C LYS A 400 -12.65 3.03 -27.10
N ALA A 401 -13.84 2.56 -26.70
CA ALA A 401 -14.61 1.57 -27.43
C ALA A 401 -14.91 1.97 -28.88
N ASP A 402 -15.16 3.26 -29.12
CA ASP A 402 -15.44 3.83 -30.45
C ASP A 402 -14.17 4.10 -31.29
N GLY A 403 -12.98 3.91 -30.71
CA GLY A 403 -11.69 4.14 -31.33
C GLY A 403 -11.11 5.54 -31.15
N THR A 404 -11.76 6.43 -30.39
CA THR A 404 -11.19 7.73 -30.02
C THR A 404 -10.15 7.60 -28.89
N ASP A 405 -9.26 8.59 -28.78
CA ASP A 405 -8.21 8.61 -27.74
C ASP A 405 -8.80 8.68 -26.32
N ILE A 406 -8.08 8.12 -25.34
CA ILE A 406 -8.48 8.13 -23.93
C ILE A 406 -8.31 9.54 -23.33
N CYS A 407 -7.24 10.24 -23.70
CA CYS A 407 -6.88 11.55 -23.20
C CYS A 407 -6.51 12.51 -24.35
N GLU A 408 -6.44 13.82 -24.06
CA GLU A 408 -6.01 14.82 -25.05
C GLU A 408 -4.48 14.97 -25.03
N ALA A 409 -3.80 14.37 -26.01
CA ALA A 409 -2.34 14.41 -26.12
C ALA A 409 -1.78 15.85 -26.11
N GLY A 410 -0.68 16.06 -25.37
CA GLY A 410 -0.09 17.37 -25.14
C GLY A 410 -0.73 18.16 -23.98
N LYS A 411 -1.85 17.69 -23.43
CA LYS A 411 -2.51 18.26 -22.24
C LYS A 411 -2.65 17.28 -21.10
N GLU A 412 -2.81 16.00 -21.46
CA GLU A 412 -2.99 14.88 -20.54
C GLU A 412 -2.10 13.72 -20.98
N ILE A 413 -1.75 12.86 -20.01
CA ILE A 413 -0.98 11.63 -20.24
C ILE A 413 -1.68 10.42 -19.62
N THR A 414 -1.41 9.23 -20.16
CA THR A 414 -1.85 7.94 -19.60
C THR A 414 -0.67 6.98 -19.50
N LEU A 415 -0.47 6.38 -18.33
CA LEU A 415 0.64 5.47 -18.06
C LEU A 415 0.25 4.38 -17.04
N ASP A 416 1.14 3.42 -16.83
CA ASP A 416 1.05 2.39 -15.79
C ASP A 416 -0.24 1.55 -15.89
N MET A 417 -0.57 1.12 -17.11
CA MET A 417 -1.81 0.37 -17.33
C MET A 417 -1.63 -1.10 -16.97
N THR A 418 -2.28 -1.51 -15.88
CA THR A 418 -2.36 -2.91 -15.46
C THR A 418 -3.66 -3.57 -15.92
N CYS A 419 -3.64 -4.87 -16.19
CA CYS A 419 -4.80 -5.64 -16.65
C CYS A 419 -5.08 -6.83 -15.70
N PHE A 420 -6.34 -7.16 -15.48
CA PHE A 420 -6.69 -8.35 -14.70
C PHE A 420 -8.08 -8.88 -15.07
N LEU A 421 -8.27 -10.18 -14.86
CA LEU A 421 -9.56 -10.85 -15.00
C LEU A 421 -10.26 -10.91 -13.65
N TRP A 422 -11.46 -10.33 -13.55
CA TRP A 422 -12.27 -10.37 -12.33
C TRP A 422 -13.73 -10.72 -12.64
N GLU A 423 -14.24 -11.75 -11.98
CA GLU A 423 -15.65 -12.20 -12.12
C GLU A 423 -16.12 -12.40 -13.58
N GLY A 424 -15.20 -12.78 -14.47
CA GLY A 424 -15.49 -13.10 -15.89
C GLY A 424 -15.28 -11.97 -16.88
N ASP A 425 -14.94 -10.76 -16.42
CA ASP A 425 -14.62 -9.61 -17.27
C ASP A 425 -13.16 -9.19 -17.09
N TYR A 426 -12.52 -8.75 -18.17
CA TYR A 426 -11.20 -8.10 -18.10
C TYR A 426 -11.38 -6.62 -17.76
N TYR A 427 -10.57 -6.12 -16.85
CA TYR A 427 -10.48 -4.71 -16.46
C TYR A 427 -9.06 -4.21 -16.66
N VAL A 428 -8.95 -2.91 -16.91
CA VAL A 428 -7.68 -2.19 -16.83
C VAL A 428 -7.79 -1.06 -15.82
N ILE A 429 -6.72 -0.83 -15.07
CA ILE A 429 -6.51 0.35 -14.23
C ILE A 429 -5.24 1.04 -14.72
N TRP A 430 -5.26 2.37 -14.82
CA TRP A 430 -4.10 3.16 -15.24
C TRP A 430 -4.03 4.47 -14.49
N SER A 431 -2.86 5.09 -14.54
CA SER A 431 -2.61 6.46 -14.07
C SER A 431 -2.87 7.46 -15.20
N GLN A 432 -3.63 8.52 -14.94
CA GLN A 432 -3.83 9.61 -15.89
C GLN A 432 -3.69 10.96 -15.21
N ARG A 433 -2.88 11.84 -15.82
CA ARG A 433 -2.61 13.18 -15.32
C ARG A 433 -3.01 14.25 -16.33
N GLN A 434 -3.73 15.25 -15.84
CA GLN A 434 -4.05 16.45 -16.59
C GLN A 434 -3.10 17.58 -16.20
N PHE A 435 -2.50 18.25 -17.18
CA PHE A 435 -1.64 19.43 -17.00
C PHE A 435 -2.32 20.73 -17.40
N ILE A 436 -3.18 20.70 -18.43
CA ILE A 436 -3.84 21.87 -19.01
C ILE A 436 -5.36 21.67 -18.93
N PRO A 437 -6.15 22.69 -18.51
CA PRO A 437 -5.75 24.06 -18.19
C PRO A 437 -5.08 24.24 -16.82
N LYS A 438 -5.14 23.20 -15.97
CA LYS A 438 -4.52 23.17 -14.66
C LYS A 438 -3.99 21.76 -14.39
N ASP A 439 -2.87 21.70 -13.68
CA ASP A 439 -2.31 20.45 -13.19
C ASP A 439 -3.17 19.92 -12.05
N LEU A 440 -3.86 18.79 -12.30
CA LEU A 440 -4.70 18.12 -11.32
C LEU A 440 -3.98 16.94 -10.64
N GLY A 441 -2.78 16.63 -11.11
CA GLY A 441 -2.02 15.46 -10.69
C GLY A 441 -2.45 14.21 -11.41
N ALA A 442 -1.86 13.10 -11.00
CA ALA A 442 -2.15 11.78 -11.55
C ALA A 442 -3.18 11.08 -10.67
N TRP A 443 -4.25 10.60 -11.30
CA TRP A 443 -5.33 9.84 -10.65
C TRP A 443 -5.41 8.44 -11.27
N LEU A 444 -5.95 7.49 -10.51
CA LEU A 444 -6.24 6.16 -11.05
C LEU A 444 -7.61 6.14 -11.71
N TYR A 445 -7.66 5.57 -12.90
CA TYR A 445 -8.90 5.31 -13.65
C TYR A 445 -9.08 3.82 -13.88
N ILE A 446 -10.33 3.38 -13.99
CA ILE A 446 -10.71 1.99 -14.28
C ILE A 446 -11.70 1.91 -15.43
N ALA A 447 -11.57 0.88 -16.27
CA ALA A 447 -12.54 0.55 -17.31
C ALA A 447 -12.54 -0.96 -17.59
N LYS A 448 -13.63 -1.48 -18.17
CA LYS A 448 -13.61 -2.82 -18.77
C LYS A 448 -12.77 -2.80 -20.04
N LEU A 449 -12.02 -3.87 -20.28
CA LEU A 449 -11.21 -4.08 -21.47
C LEU A 449 -11.94 -4.97 -22.48
N ASN A 450 -11.77 -4.73 -23.77
CA ASN A 450 -12.23 -5.65 -24.81
C ASN A 450 -11.21 -6.78 -25.01
N PRO A 451 -11.49 -8.04 -24.64
CA PRO A 451 -10.51 -9.12 -24.73
C PRO A 451 -10.23 -9.60 -26.16
N GLU A 452 -11.12 -9.29 -27.12
CA GLU A 452 -10.90 -9.60 -28.55
C GLU A 452 -10.02 -8.55 -29.23
N CYS A 453 -9.98 -7.34 -28.68
CA CYS A 453 -9.12 -6.25 -29.13
C CYS A 453 -8.53 -5.54 -27.91
N PRO A 454 -7.53 -6.11 -27.20
CA PRO A 454 -7.02 -5.57 -25.94
C PRO A 454 -6.38 -4.17 -25.99
N TYR A 455 -6.33 -3.53 -27.15
CA TYR A 455 -6.00 -2.11 -27.30
C TYR A 455 -7.26 -1.21 -27.27
N LYS A 456 -8.44 -1.77 -26.99
CA LYS A 456 -9.71 -1.04 -26.90
C LYS A 456 -10.39 -1.28 -25.56
N LEU A 457 -10.84 -0.20 -24.94
CA LEU A 457 -11.75 -0.26 -23.81
C LEU A 457 -13.13 -0.76 -24.26
N LEU A 458 -13.89 -1.32 -23.33
CA LEU A 458 -15.27 -1.76 -23.51
C LEU A 458 -16.26 -0.78 -22.86
N THR A 459 -15.83 -0.04 -21.84
CA THR A 459 -16.61 1.01 -21.15
C THR A 459 -15.86 2.34 -21.14
N GLU A 460 -16.55 3.42 -20.81
CA GLU A 460 -15.87 4.69 -20.51
C GLU A 460 -14.99 4.55 -19.25
N PRO A 461 -13.87 5.30 -19.19
CA PRO A 461 -13.08 5.47 -17.97
C PRO A 461 -13.90 6.01 -16.79
N VAL A 462 -13.63 5.49 -15.59
CA VAL A 462 -14.16 6.02 -14.32
C VAL A 462 -13.00 6.32 -13.37
N VAL A 463 -13.03 7.47 -12.69
CA VAL A 463 -12.06 7.80 -11.63
C VAL A 463 -12.21 6.82 -10.47
N LEU A 464 -11.15 6.08 -10.18
CA LEU A 464 -11.07 5.11 -9.09
C LEU A 464 -10.46 5.71 -7.82
N SER A 465 -9.35 6.42 -7.95
CA SER A 465 -8.64 7.01 -6.80
C SER A 465 -7.98 8.33 -7.17
N LYS A 466 -7.96 9.25 -6.22
CA LYS A 466 -7.22 10.52 -6.25
C LYS A 466 -6.23 10.56 -5.08
N PRO A 467 -5.13 11.32 -5.16
CA PRO A 467 -4.15 11.48 -4.09
C PRO A 467 -4.70 12.37 -2.94
N ASP A 468 -5.76 11.88 -2.29
CA ASP A 468 -6.57 12.62 -1.33
C ASP A 468 -5.91 12.74 0.05
N TYR A 469 -4.91 11.92 0.38
CA TYR A 469 -4.21 12.01 1.66
C TYR A 469 -2.90 12.77 1.53
N SER A 470 -2.44 13.42 2.60
CA SER A 470 -1.18 14.16 2.59
C SER A 470 0.05 13.30 2.28
N TRP A 471 0.02 12.00 2.59
CA TRP A 471 1.08 11.06 2.15
C TRP A 471 1.06 10.80 0.64
N ALA A 472 -0.09 10.91 -0.02
CA ALA A 472 -0.23 10.73 -1.47
C ALA A 472 0.00 12.02 -2.24
N ASN A 473 -0.39 13.15 -1.63
CA ASN A 473 -0.10 14.50 -2.08
C ASN A 473 1.14 15.01 -1.35
N ASN A 474 2.30 14.36 -1.55
CA ASN A 474 3.56 14.76 -0.95
C ASN A 474 4.62 14.96 -2.02
N HIS A 475 5.24 16.14 -2.06
CA HIS A 475 6.12 16.64 -3.13
C HIS A 475 5.47 16.72 -4.54
N THR A 476 4.69 15.72 -4.95
CA THR A 476 3.80 15.70 -6.13
C THR A 476 2.50 14.97 -5.76
N PHE A 477 1.37 15.35 -6.35
CA PHE A 477 0.04 14.77 -6.12
C PHE A 477 -0.24 13.68 -7.16
N VAL A 478 0.11 12.44 -6.81
CA VAL A 478 0.11 11.30 -7.71
C VAL A 478 -0.49 10.08 -7.00
N ASP A 479 -1.40 9.39 -7.67
CA ASP A 479 -1.63 7.95 -7.51
C ASP A 479 -1.29 7.30 -8.88
N GLU A 480 -0.37 6.34 -8.91
CA GLU A 480 0.14 5.68 -10.11
C GLU A 480 0.57 4.22 -9.84
N GLY A 481 1.15 3.53 -10.82
CA GLY A 481 1.64 2.15 -10.67
C GLY A 481 0.64 1.17 -10.04
N PRO A 482 -0.64 1.11 -10.49
CA PRO A 482 -1.61 0.17 -9.94
C PRO A 482 -1.24 -1.27 -10.31
N PHE A 483 -1.42 -2.22 -9.39
CA PHE A 483 -1.29 -3.65 -9.71
C PHE A 483 -2.28 -4.48 -8.91
N ALA A 484 -2.86 -5.50 -9.55
CA ALA A 484 -3.91 -6.32 -8.97
C ALA A 484 -3.36 -7.53 -8.20
N LEU A 485 -3.89 -7.75 -7.01
CA LEU A 485 -3.69 -8.94 -6.19
C LEU A 485 -5.04 -9.58 -5.92
N LEU A 486 -5.29 -10.72 -6.57
CA LEU A 486 -6.58 -11.38 -6.60
C LEU A 486 -6.71 -12.36 -5.43
N GLN A 487 -7.85 -12.34 -4.75
CA GLN A 487 -8.24 -13.34 -3.75
C GLN A 487 -9.64 -13.89 -4.07
N ASP A 488 -10.02 -15.01 -3.43
CA ASP A 488 -11.26 -15.71 -3.76
C ASP A 488 -12.54 -14.91 -3.47
N ASP A 489 -12.49 -14.05 -2.45
CA ASP A 489 -13.61 -13.29 -1.90
C ASP A 489 -13.46 -11.76 -2.05
N ARG A 490 -12.29 -11.27 -2.47
CA ARG A 490 -12.02 -9.84 -2.70
C ARG A 490 -10.89 -9.60 -3.69
N LEU A 491 -10.83 -8.37 -4.17
CA LEU A 491 -9.76 -7.86 -5.01
C LEU A 491 -9.02 -6.76 -4.27
N ILE A 492 -7.69 -6.82 -4.29
CA ILE A 492 -6.81 -5.81 -3.73
C ILE A 492 -6.06 -5.17 -4.90
N ILE A 493 -6.05 -3.84 -4.97
CA ILE A 493 -5.21 -3.10 -5.91
C ILE A 493 -4.18 -2.34 -5.09
N THR A 494 -2.91 -2.68 -5.23
CA THR A 494 -1.85 -1.80 -4.73
C THR A 494 -1.57 -0.71 -5.75
N PHE A 495 -1.15 0.45 -5.27
CA PHE A 495 -0.75 1.56 -6.11
C PHE A 495 0.27 2.39 -5.36
N SER A 496 1.04 3.18 -6.10
CA SER A 496 2.05 4.08 -5.53
C SER A 496 1.58 5.52 -5.56
N SER A 497 2.11 6.33 -4.66
CA SER A 497 1.77 7.75 -4.58
C SER A 497 2.97 8.60 -4.19
N ALA A 498 2.77 9.93 -4.22
CA ALA A 498 3.77 10.97 -3.98
C ALA A 498 4.79 11.12 -5.13
N ALA A 499 5.83 11.93 -4.93
CA ALA A 499 6.90 12.07 -5.90
C ALA A 499 7.82 10.84 -5.91
N VAL A 500 8.46 10.56 -7.05
CA VAL A 500 9.44 9.47 -7.23
C VAL A 500 10.80 9.82 -6.59
N ASP A 501 10.76 10.12 -5.30
CA ASP A 501 11.88 10.39 -4.41
C ASP A 501 11.65 9.65 -3.07
N THR A 502 12.24 10.10 -1.97
CA THR A 502 12.09 9.46 -0.65
C THR A 502 10.65 9.46 -0.12
N SER A 503 9.77 10.30 -0.67
CA SER A 503 8.35 10.36 -0.35
C SER A 503 7.50 9.30 -1.05
N TYR A 504 8.05 8.59 -2.05
CA TYR A 504 7.32 7.55 -2.79
C TYR A 504 6.94 6.39 -1.88
N VAL A 505 5.68 5.97 -1.97
CA VAL A 505 5.09 4.98 -1.06
C VAL A 505 4.08 4.10 -1.79
N VAL A 506 3.80 2.91 -1.24
CA VAL A 506 2.72 2.03 -1.69
C VAL A 506 1.55 2.10 -0.71
N SER A 507 0.32 2.13 -1.25
CA SER A 507 -0.92 1.90 -0.50
C SER A 507 -1.82 0.93 -1.27
N ARG A 508 -3.07 0.76 -0.80
CA ARG A 508 -4.01 -0.21 -1.38
C ARG A 508 -5.46 0.26 -1.41
N LEU A 509 -6.19 -0.24 -2.40
CA LEU A 509 -7.65 -0.25 -2.50
C LEU A 509 -8.13 -1.69 -2.33
N VAL A 510 -9.27 -1.88 -1.66
CA VAL A 510 -9.90 -3.20 -1.48
C VAL A 510 -11.37 -3.14 -1.90
N ILE A 511 -11.82 -4.15 -2.65
CA ILE A 511 -13.23 -4.33 -3.00
C ILE A 511 -13.65 -5.79 -2.79
N GLU A 512 -14.80 -5.97 -2.15
CA GLU A 512 -15.40 -7.29 -1.94
C GLU A 512 -16.00 -7.84 -3.24
N LYS A 513 -15.96 -9.15 -3.41
CA LYS A 513 -16.57 -9.85 -4.55
C LYS A 513 -18.07 -9.57 -4.71
N GLY A 514 -18.52 -9.50 -5.95
CA GLY A 514 -19.90 -9.23 -6.32
C GLY A 514 -20.29 -7.75 -6.28
N LYS A 515 -19.36 -6.85 -5.94
CA LYS A 515 -19.55 -5.40 -6.06
C LYS A 515 -19.15 -4.90 -7.45
N ASP A 516 -19.74 -3.78 -7.86
CA ASP A 516 -19.40 -3.14 -9.13
C ASP A 516 -18.07 -2.38 -9.02
N LEU A 517 -17.06 -2.83 -9.78
CA LEU A 517 -15.72 -2.25 -9.83
C LEU A 517 -15.73 -0.82 -10.42
N LEU A 518 -16.71 -0.49 -11.26
CA LEU A 518 -16.82 0.84 -11.89
C LEU A 518 -17.53 1.86 -10.98
N ASN A 519 -17.89 1.49 -9.75
CA ASN A 519 -18.38 2.41 -8.75
C ASN A 519 -17.33 2.62 -7.66
N ARG A 520 -16.73 3.82 -7.62
CA ARG A 520 -15.69 4.21 -6.65
C ARG A 520 -16.10 3.98 -5.19
N ASP A 521 -17.37 4.20 -4.84
CA ASP A 521 -17.86 4.07 -3.46
C ASP A 521 -17.83 2.62 -2.94
N ASN A 522 -17.67 1.64 -3.82
CA ASN A 522 -17.52 0.23 -3.44
C ASN A 522 -16.12 -0.11 -2.93
N TRP A 523 -15.13 0.76 -3.21
CA TRP A 523 -13.72 0.55 -2.88
C TRP A 523 -13.36 1.19 -1.55
N ASN A 524 -12.59 0.47 -0.74
CA ASN A 524 -11.98 0.97 0.48
C ASN A 524 -10.52 1.36 0.21
N LYS A 525 -10.20 2.66 0.26
CA LYS A 525 -8.82 3.17 0.18
C LYS A 525 -8.19 3.17 1.57
N CYS A 526 -7.02 2.52 1.70
CA CYS A 526 -6.30 2.50 2.97
C CYS A 526 -5.89 3.92 3.40
N ASN A 527 -6.08 4.25 4.67
CA ASN A 527 -5.83 5.60 5.20
C ASN A 527 -4.35 5.98 5.25
N TYR A 528 -3.44 5.01 5.18
CA TYR A 528 -1.99 5.21 5.31
C TYR A 528 -1.22 4.27 4.37
N PRO A 529 0.07 4.57 4.09
CA PRO A 529 0.93 3.69 3.32
C PRO A 529 1.21 2.35 4.00
N ILE A 530 1.44 1.32 3.18
CA ILE A 530 1.74 -0.05 3.60
C ILE A 530 3.19 -0.46 3.29
N LEU A 531 3.89 0.36 2.49
CA LEU A 531 5.32 0.27 2.23
C LEU A 531 5.89 1.68 2.07
N THR A 532 7.00 1.96 2.75
CA THR A 532 7.62 3.29 2.75
C THR A 532 9.14 3.19 2.90
N SER A 533 9.84 4.32 2.78
CA SER A 533 11.28 4.41 3.12
C SER A 533 11.63 3.99 4.56
N ARG A 534 10.65 3.92 5.47
CA ARG A 534 10.85 3.48 6.88
C ARG A 534 10.67 1.97 7.06
N SER A 535 10.11 1.29 6.08
CA SER A 535 9.82 -0.15 6.15
C SER A 535 11.10 -0.99 6.12
N MET A 536 12.13 -0.56 5.38
CA MET A 536 13.41 -1.25 5.32
C MET A 536 14.58 -0.25 5.26
N PRO A 537 15.52 -0.27 6.22
CA PRO A 537 16.67 0.63 6.21
C PRO A 537 17.50 0.50 4.93
N GLY A 538 17.80 1.64 4.30
CA GLY A 538 18.61 1.69 3.07
C GLY A 538 17.81 1.66 1.77
N GLU A 539 16.51 1.35 1.83
CA GLU A 539 15.60 1.37 0.68
C GLU A 539 14.70 2.59 0.75
N PHE A 540 14.87 3.52 -0.18
CA PHE A 540 14.13 4.80 -0.17
C PHE A 540 13.22 4.95 -1.39
N GLY A 541 12.02 5.50 -1.18
CA GLY A 541 11.06 5.72 -2.27
C GLY A 541 10.58 4.41 -2.87
N THR A 542 10.02 3.53 -2.04
CA THR A 542 9.58 2.20 -2.44
C THR A 542 8.24 2.26 -3.14
N GLY A 543 8.15 1.73 -4.36
CA GLY A 543 6.89 1.72 -5.09
C GLY A 543 6.93 1.03 -6.45
N HIS A 544 5.92 1.35 -7.25
CA HIS A 544 5.54 0.77 -8.53
C HIS A 544 5.68 -0.76 -8.50
N ASN A 545 4.87 -1.39 -7.67
CA ASN A 545 5.02 -2.80 -7.36
C ASN A 545 4.18 -3.70 -8.27
N ALA A 546 4.65 -4.91 -8.51
CA ALA A 546 3.94 -5.97 -9.19
C ALA A 546 4.02 -7.28 -8.40
N TYR A 547 3.19 -8.26 -8.76
CA TYR A 547 3.11 -9.54 -8.07
C TYR A 547 3.27 -10.72 -9.01
N VAL A 548 3.99 -11.74 -8.54
CA VAL A 548 4.04 -13.06 -9.16
C VAL A 548 3.91 -14.13 -8.08
N THR A 549 3.15 -15.18 -8.36
CA THR A 549 3.12 -16.39 -7.51
C THR A 549 4.08 -17.42 -8.10
N ASP A 550 4.94 -17.98 -7.27
CA ASP A 550 5.88 -19.00 -7.72
C ASP A 550 5.25 -20.40 -7.79
N GLU A 551 6.03 -21.40 -8.22
CA GLU A 551 5.58 -22.78 -8.37
C GLU A 551 5.23 -23.47 -7.04
N TYR A 552 5.52 -22.83 -5.90
CA TYR A 552 5.25 -23.32 -4.56
C TYR A 552 4.07 -22.61 -3.89
N GLY A 553 3.52 -21.59 -4.53
CA GLY A 553 2.40 -20.81 -4.03
C GLY A 553 2.81 -19.60 -3.20
N ASP A 554 4.10 -19.28 -3.11
CA ASP A 554 4.57 -18.06 -2.46
C ASP A 554 4.34 -16.87 -3.39
N ILE A 555 3.82 -15.77 -2.84
CA ILE A 555 3.59 -14.53 -3.58
C ILE A 555 4.81 -13.64 -3.38
N TRP A 556 5.36 -13.13 -4.48
CA TRP A 556 6.52 -12.25 -4.50
C TRP A 556 6.11 -10.86 -4.98
N ASN A 557 6.48 -9.85 -4.20
CA ASN A 557 6.36 -8.43 -4.52
C ASN A 557 7.65 -7.99 -5.23
N THR A 558 7.57 -7.67 -6.51
CA THR A 558 8.61 -6.90 -7.19
C THR A 558 8.30 -5.41 -7.04
N TYR A 559 9.30 -4.59 -6.77
CA TYR A 559 9.14 -3.16 -6.56
C TYR A 559 10.43 -2.44 -6.95
N HIS A 560 10.41 -1.13 -7.10
CA HIS A 560 11.64 -0.35 -7.16
C HIS A 560 11.83 0.49 -5.91
N ALA A 561 13.09 0.78 -5.59
CA ALA A 561 13.49 1.75 -4.58
C ALA A 561 14.89 2.30 -4.93
N ARG A 562 15.37 3.26 -4.14
CA ARG A 562 16.73 3.80 -4.23
C ARG A 562 17.62 3.20 -3.14
N PRO A 563 18.80 2.64 -3.48
CA PRO A 563 19.79 2.22 -2.48
C PRO A 563 20.48 3.46 -1.89
N GLY A 564 19.94 3.93 -0.77
CA GLY A 564 20.25 5.26 -0.23
C GLY A 564 19.46 6.39 -0.92
N VAL A 565 19.35 7.54 -0.26
CA VAL A 565 18.56 8.70 -0.69
C VAL A 565 18.93 9.17 -2.12
N ASP A 566 20.23 9.21 -2.43
CA ASP A 566 20.75 9.67 -3.73
C ASP A 566 20.91 8.54 -4.77
N GLY A 567 20.47 7.32 -4.43
CA GLY A 567 20.57 6.17 -5.31
C GLY A 567 19.68 6.30 -6.55
N VAL A 568 20.02 5.55 -7.60
CA VAL A 568 19.17 5.35 -8.79
C VAL A 568 18.04 4.37 -8.47
N ARG A 569 16.88 4.53 -9.10
CA ARG A 569 15.81 3.54 -8.96
C ARG A 569 16.30 2.19 -9.44
N SER A 570 16.09 1.19 -8.59
CA SER A 570 16.60 -0.15 -8.79
C SER A 570 15.58 -1.15 -8.29
N SER A 571 15.49 -2.30 -8.96
CA SER A 571 14.50 -3.32 -8.66
C SER A 571 14.88 -4.06 -7.38
N GLY A 572 13.87 -4.35 -6.56
CA GLY A 572 13.89 -5.25 -5.43
C GLY A 572 12.82 -6.33 -5.58
N ILE A 573 12.93 -7.37 -4.77
CA ILE A 573 11.92 -8.42 -4.65
C ILE A 573 11.83 -8.85 -3.18
N ARG A 574 10.61 -9.04 -2.69
CA ARG A 574 10.36 -9.50 -1.32
C ARG A 574 9.12 -10.37 -1.28
N ARG A 575 9.12 -11.39 -0.42
CA ARG A 575 7.94 -12.23 -0.20
C ARG A 575 6.81 -11.40 0.39
N VAL A 576 5.59 -11.63 -0.11
CA VAL A 576 4.36 -11.09 0.46
C VAL A 576 3.84 -12.07 1.51
N HIS A 577 3.59 -11.56 2.70
CA HIS A 577 2.88 -12.30 3.73
C HIS A 577 1.44 -11.79 3.85
N MET A 578 0.49 -12.68 4.12
CA MET A 578 -0.89 -12.28 4.34
C MET A 578 -1.16 -12.18 5.84
N ASP A 579 -1.60 -11.02 6.28
CA ASP A 579 -1.87 -10.77 7.70
C ASP A 579 -3.11 -11.50 8.22
N ILE A 580 -3.43 -11.28 9.50
CA ILE A 580 -4.59 -11.89 10.18
C ILE A 580 -5.95 -11.59 9.54
N ASP A 581 -6.06 -10.56 8.68
CA ASP A 581 -7.26 -10.23 7.91
C ASP A 581 -7.13 -10.66 6.44
N GLY A 582 -6.01 -11.28 6.05
CA GLY A 582 -5.65 -11.68 4.70
C GLY A 582 -5.23 -10.52 3.78
N LEU A 583 -4.74 -9.41 4.33
CA LEU A 583 -4.20 -8.28 3.57
C LEU A 583 -2.67 -8.40 3.44
N PRO A 584 -2.05 -7.85 2.37
CA PRO A 584 -0.63 -8.03 2.12
C PRO A 584 0.24 -7.20 3.07
N ILE A 585 1.26 -7.84 3.61
CA ILE A 585 2.42 -7.25 4.31
C ILE A 585 3.60 -7.28 3.33
N LEU A 586 4.13 -6.11 3.00
CA LEU A 586 5.15 -5.91 1.96
C LEU A 586 6.57 -5.69 2.52
N ASP A 587 6.73 -5.72 3.83
CA ASP A 587 7.96 -5.43 4.56
C ASP A 587 8.43 -6.59 5.45
N LEU A 588 7.90 -7.80 5.20
CA LEU A 588 8.40 -9.01 5.83
C LEU A 588 9.80 -9.35 5.27
N THR A 589 10.84 -9.02 6.02
CA THR A 589 12.21 -9.36 5.65
C THR A 589 12.47 -10.86 5.82
N GLU A 590 13.46 -11.39 5.09
CA GLU A 590 13.78 -12.82 5.10
C GLU A 590 14.11 -13.37 6.49
N ASP A 591 14.76 -12.58 7.35
CA ASP A 591 15.11 -12.98 8.72
C ASP A 591 13.89 -13.01 9.66
N LEU A 592 12.87 -12.21 9.35
CA LEU A 592 11.57 -12.29 10.01
C LEU A 592 10.74 -13.46 9.44
N ASP A 593 10.90 -13.76 8.15
CA ASP A 593 10.16 -14.81 7.45
C ASP A 593 10.61 -16.22 7.84
N VAL A 594 11.92 -16.44 7.95
CA VAL A 594 12.52 -17.70 8.41
C VAL A 594 13.67 -17.38 9.37
N THR A 595 13.33 -17.39 10.66
CA THR A 595 14.28 -17.21 11.77
C THR A 595 15.21 -18.43 11.91
N ASP A 596 16.53 -18.18 11.87
CA ASP A 596 17.56 -19.22 11.79
C ASP A 596 17.56 -20.18 12.99
N GLU A 597 17.28 -19.71 14.22
CA GLU A 597 17.34 -20.54 15.43
C GLU A 597 16.28 -21.65 15.50
N ILE A 598 15.24 -21.55 14.67
CA ILE A 598 14.10 -22.48 14.65
C ILE A 598 13.81 -23.00 13.23
N ALA A 599 14.72 -22.78 12.28
CA ALA A 599 14.59 -23.24 10.90
C ALA A 599 15.02 -24.69 10.70
N ASP A 600 15.86 -25.24 11.58
CA ASP A 600 16.32 -26.63 11.49
C ASP A 600 15.20 -27.61 11.86
N VAL A 601 14.96 -28.59 11.00
CA VAL A 601 13.97 -29.64 11.20
C VAL A 601 14.63 -31.02 11.18
N SER A 602 14.08 -31.92 11.98
CA SER A 602 14.44 -33.34 11.96
C SER A 602 13.18 -34.18 12.05
N ILE A 603 13.10 -35.16 11.16
CA ILE A 603 11.99 -36.11 11.06
C ILE A 603 12.54 -37.52 10.88
N THR A 604 11.68 -38.49 11.11
CA THR A 604 11.93 -39.86 10.70
C THR A 604 11.11 -40.20 9.46
N ILE A 605 11.73 -40.82 8.46
CA ILE A 605 11.03 -41.37 7.30
C ILE A 605 11.03 -42.89 7.33
N ASN A 606 9.90 -43.48 6.97
CA ASN A 606 9.72 -44.91 6.82
C ASN A 606 9.61 -45.24 5.33
N VAL A 607 10.57 -45.98 4.80
CA VAL A 607 10.48 -46.50 3.43
C VAL A 607 9.45 -47.63 3.42
N CYS A 608 8.35 -47.44 2.67
CA CYS A 608 7.33 -48.45 2.46
C CYS A 608 7.44 -49.02 1.03
N CYS A 609 7.43 -50.35 0.90
CA CYS A 609 7.51 -51.04 -0.40
C CYS A 609 6.20 -51.01 -1.19
#